data_AF-A0A847Q265-F1
#
_entry.id   AF-A0A847Q265-F1
#
_cell.length_a   1.000
_cell.length_b   1.000
_cell.length_c   1.000
_cell.angle_alpha   90.00
_cell.angle_beta   90.00
_cell.angle_gamma   90.00
#
_symmetry.space_group_name_H-M   'P 1'
#
loop_
_entity.id
_entity.type
_entity.pdbx_description
1 polymer ?
#
loop_
_entity_poly.entity_id
_entity_poly.type
_entity_poly.pdbx_seq_one_letter_code
_entity_poly.pdbx_strand_id
1 'polypeptide(L)'
;MISGRARLDGGDLLAEGRFAFWGDAAGSLCRADFMGPDGRPLVSLAGDSTGMTVYMPRDERAWYSPGGIPLGGGVLGVRDLLFFTRTGLLLETGQSDIVDGAEPFERGSRWLYLAGKDTLAATLEGRDLFPKTIEWAEGRIEILGTTPHDEYEAWPGRWSVETPEQKVFLEITRIETEAEPWPGLWTMTIPSSVLIDTLQAGPAISPLWKRMIR
;
A
#
# COMPACT_ATOMS: atom_id res chain seq x y z
N MET A 1 2.35 11.42 -8.79
CA MET A 1 3.59 10.64 -8.57
C MET A 1 4.12 10.90 -7.17
N ILE A 2 4.62 9.85 -6.52
CA ILE A 2 5.35 9.90 -5.25
C ILE A 2 6.72 9.25 -5.51
N SER A 3 7.80 9.81 -4.96
CA SER A 3 9.10 9.18 -5.02
C SER A 3 9.88 9.35 -3.72
N GLY A 4 10.82 8.45 -3.49
CA GLY A 4 11.47 8.38 -2.19
C GLY A 4 12.56 7.32 -2.08
N ARG A 5 12.85 6.96 -0.83
CA ARG A 5 13.79 5.91 -0.45
C ARG A 5 13.06 4.74 0.17
N ALA A 6 13.47 3.54 -0.21
CA ALA A 6 13.05 2.30 0.41
C ALA A 6 14.26 1.61 1.02
N ARG A 7 14.17 1.23 2.30
CA ARG A 7 15.21 0.52 3.02
C ARG A 7 14.65 -0.79 3.57
N LEU A 8 15.24 -1.91 3.18
CA LEU A 8 14.96 -3.23 3.75
C LEU A 8 15.91 -3.47 4.92
N ASP A 9 15.35 -3.92 6.04
CA ASP A 9 16.01 -4.27 7.29
C ASP A 9 15.46 -5.65 7.72
N GLY A 10 16.26 -6.71 7.56
CA GLY A 10 15.86 -8.08 7.89
C GLY A 10 16.94 -9.12 7.58
N GLY A 11 17.19 -10.02 8.53
CA GLY A 11 18.26 -11.04 8.42
C GLY A 11 19.66 -10.42 8.34
N ASP A 12 20.49 -10.91 7.41
CA ASP A 12 21.83 -10.39 7.11
C ASP A 12 21.84 -9.26 6.05
N LEU A 13 20.66 -8.79 5.61
CA LEU A 13 20.53 -7.92 4.43
C LEU A 13 20.08 -6.51 4.83
N LEU A 14 21.00 -5.56 4.71
CA LEU A 14 20.70 -4.13 4.74
C LEU A 14 20.81 -3.59 3.31
N ALA A 15 19.68 -3.22 2.72
CA ALA A 15 19.64 -2.66 1.37
C ALA A 15 18.81 -1.38 1.33
N GLU A 16 19.33 -0.35 0.67
CA GLU A 16 18.61 0.91 0.45
C GLU A 16 18.62 1.28 -1.04
N GLY A 17 17.47 1.70 -1.54
CA GLY A 17 17.35 2.18 -2.90
C GLY A 17 16.23 3.21 -3.06
N ARG A 18 15.99 3.62 -4.31
CA ARG A 18 14.95 4.60 -4.64
C ARG A 18 13.66 3.87 -4.98
N PHE A 19 12.52 4.51 -4.75
CA PHE A 19 11.26 4.07 -5.33
C PHE A 19 10.55 5.23 -6.02
N ALA A 20 9.69 4.87 -6.96
CA ALA A 20 8.71 5.77 -7.55
C ALA A 20 7.36 5.05 -7.67
N PHE A 21 6.30 5.78 -7.37
CA PHE A 21 4.91 5.32 -7.38
C PHE A 21 4.05 6.31 -8.15
N TRP A 22 3.31 5.80 -9.12
CA TRP A 22 2.31 6.53 -9.89
C TRP A 22 0.95 5.93 -9.64
N GLY A 23 -0.03 6.81 -9.56
CA GLY A 23 -1.40 6.46 -9.30
C GLY A 23 -2.35 7.34 -10.08
N ASP A 24 -3.36 6.73 -10.67
CA ASP A 24 -4.51 7.39 -11.28
C ASP A 24 -5.77 6.81 -10.63
N ALA A 25 -6.37 7.58 -9.73
CA ALA A 25 -7.56 7.17 -9.00
C ALA A 25 -8.79 7.06 -9.91
N ALA A 26 -8.89 7.90 -10.96
CA ALA A 26 -10.02 7.89 -11.88
C ALA A 26 -9.97 6.66 -12.78
N GLY A 27 -8.80 6.32 -13.30
CA GLY A 27 -8.55 5.10 -14.07
C GLY A 27 -8.41 3.84 -13.22
N SER A 28 -8.29 3.97 -11.89
CA SER A 28 -7.91 2.88 -10.98
C SER A 28 -6.62 2.18 -11.43
N LEU A 29 -5.62 2.96 -11.83
CA LEU A 29 -4.32 2.47 -12.31
C LEU A 29 -3.23 2.79 -11.30
N CYS A 30 -2.26 1.89 -11.15
CA CYS A 30 -1.04 2.20 -10.43
C CYS A 30 0.19 1.55 -11.07
N ARG A 31 1.33 2.19 -10.90
CA ARG A 31 2.66 1.71 -11.28
C ARG A 31 3.62 1.99 -10.15
N ALA A 32 4.46 1.03 -9.79
CA ALA A 32 5.54 1.27 -8.85
C ALA A 32 6.83 0.61 -9.30
N ASP A 33 7.96 1.24 -9.02
CA ASP A 33 9.28 0.69 -9.26
C ASP A 33 10.15 0.91 -8.03
N PHE A 34 10.70 -0.17 -7.49
CA PHE A 34 11.67 -0.19 -6.40
C PHE A 34 13.03 -0.57 -6.97
N MET A 35 13.99 0.33 -6.82
CA MET A 35 15.33 0.22 -7.39
C MET A 35 16.31 -0.22 -6.32
N GLY A 36 17.33 -0.99 -6.69
CA GLY A 36 18.43 -1.34 -5.81
C GLY A 36 19.44 -0.20 -5.65
N PRO A 37 20.46 -0.38 -4.79
CA PRO A 37 21.54 0.59 -4.59
C PRO A 37 22.29 0.94 -5.89
N ASP A 38 22.34 -0.01 -6.83
CA ASP A 38 22.98 0.12 -8.15
C ASP A 38 22.09 0.81 -9.20
N GLY A 39 20.89 1.25 -8.82
CA GLY A 39 19.94 1.90 -9.72
C GLY A 39 19.25 0.95 -10.72
N ARG A 40 19.32 -0.38 -10.51
CA ARG A 40 18.56 -1.36 -11.31
C ARG A 40 17.25 -1.74 -10.61
N PRO A 41 16.15 -2.01 -11.34
CA PRO A 41 14.90 -2.42 -10.71
C PRO A 41 15.04 -3.74 -9.93
N LEU A 42 14.51 -3.77 -8.71
CA LEU A 42 14.37 -4.96 -7.87
C LEU A 42 12.96 -5.52 -7.92
N VAL A 43 11.98 -4.63 -7.79
CA VAL A 43 10.56 -4.97 -7.83
C VAL A 43 9.82 -3.93 -8.64
N SER A 44 9.00 -4.40 -9.56
CA SER A 44 8.10 -3.59 -10.38
C SER A 44 6.67 -4.04 -10.16
N LEU A 45 5.76 -3.09 -9.95
CA LEU A 45 4.33 -3.31 -9.74
C LEU A 45 3.56 -2.61 -10.85
N ALA A 46 2.56 -3.26 -11.42
CA ALA A 46 1.57 -2.60 -12.27
C ALA A 46 0.20 -3.19 -11.98
N GLY A 47 -0.79 -2.33 -11.75
CA GLY A 47 -2.12 -2.76 -11.35
C GLY A 47 -3.22 -1.88 -11.95
N ASP A 48 -4.37 -2.51 -12.11
CA ASP A 48 -5.61 -1.89 -12.55
C ASP A 48 -6.80 -2.39 -11.69
N SER A 49 -8.03 -2.10 -12.12
CA SER A 49 -9.24 -2.58 -11.42
C SER A 49 -9.38 -4.10 -11.35
N THR A 50 -8.63 -4.86 -12.15
CA THR A 50 -8.71 -6.33 -12.20
C THR A 50 -7.75 -7.00 -11.25
N GLY A 51 -6.60 -6.38 -10.96
CA GLY A 51 -5.58 -6.97 -10.11
C GLY A 51 -4.23 -6.26 -10.18
N MET A 52 -3.22 -6.91 -9.59
CA MET A 52 -1.84 -6.41 -9.53
C MET A 52 -0.88 -7.44 -10.10
N THR A 53 -0.04 -7.02 -11.02
CA THR A 53 1.12 -7.81 -11.46
C THR A 53 2.37 -7.32 -10.73
N VAL A 54 3.14 -8.25 -10.19
CA VAL A 54 4.45 -8.01 -9.60
C VAL A 54 5.51 -8.73 -10.43
N TYR A 55 6.60 -8.03 -10.71
CA TYR A 55 7.75 -8.57 -11.40
C TYR A 55 9.03 -8.27 -10.61
N MET A 56 9.82 -9.30 -10.35
CA MET A 56 11.16 -9.21 -9.77
C MET A 56 12.20 -9.57 -10.85
N PRO A 57 12.86 -8.59 -11.48
CA PRO A 57 13.72 -8.87 -12.64
C PRO A 57 14.94 -9.72 -12.32
N ARG A 58 15.52 -9.56 -11.12
CA ARG A 58 16.73 -10.29 -10.71
C ARG A 58 16.46 -11.77 -10.44
N ASP A 59 15.27 -12.06 -9.95
CA ASP A 59 14.84 -13.42 -9.63
C ASP A 59 14.12 -14.08 -10.81
N GLU A 60 13.99 -13.37 -11.94
CA GLU A 60 13.26 -13.79 -13.13
C GLU A 60 11.87 -14.34 -12.80
N ARG A 61 11.20 -13.69 -11.85
CA ARG A 61 9.94 -14.15 -11.28
C ARG A 61 8.86 -13.10 -11.42
N ALA A 62 7.67 -13.51 -11.87
CA ALA A 62 6.50 -12.66 -11.92
C ALA A 62 5.27 -13.40 -11.42
N TRP A 63 4.34 -12.66 -10.83
CA TRP A 63 3.02 -13.19 -10.49
C TRP A 63 1.94 -12.12 -10.65
N TYR A 64 0.73 -12.58 -10.90
CA TYR A 64 -0.48 -11.78 -10.94
C TYR A 64 -1.39 -12.15 -9.78
N SER A 65 -1.82 -11.15 -9.01
CA SER A 65 -2.81 -11.29 -7.95
C SER A 65 -4.14 -10.70 -8.42
N PRO A 66 -5.16 -11.55 -8.66
CA PRO A 66 -6.49 -11.06 -9.00
C PRO A 66 -7.10 -10.24 -7.86
N GLY A 67 -7.77 -9.15 -8.20
CA GLY A 67 -8.49 -8.28 -7.28
C GLY A 67 -7.65 -7.20 -6.59
N GLY A 68 -6.33 -7.34 -6.53
CA GLY A 68 -5.46 -6.29 -5.97
C GLY A 68 -4.15 -6.81 -5.38
N ILE A 69 -3.62 -6.11 -4.37
CA ILE A 69 -2.44 -6.53 -3.63
C ILE A 69 -2.86 -7.35 -2.39
N PRO A 70 -2.28 -8.55 -2.16
CA PRO A 70 -2.56 -9.31 -0.95
C PRO A 70 -2.17 -8.55 0.32
N LEU A 71 -3.05 -8.56 1.33
CA LEU A 71 -2.80 -7.96 2.64
C LEU A 71 -3.56 -8.76 3.71
N GLY A 72 -2.81 -9.49 4.53
CA GLY A 72 -3.38 -10.54 5.40
C GLY A 72 -4.13 -11.59 4.58
N GLY A 73 -5.22 -12.12 5.12
CA GLY A 73 -6.09 -13.08 4.44
C GLY A 73 -6.99 -12.51 3.33
N GLY A 74 -6.76 -11.28 2.87
CA GLY A 74 -7.60 -10.61 1.86
C GLY A 74 -6.79 -9.84 0.81
N VAL A 75 -7.50 -9.13 -0.07
CA VAL A 75 -6.90 -8.30 -1.12
C VAL A 75 -7.34 -6.85 -1.00
N LEU A 76 -6.37 -5.95 -1.13
CA LEU A 76 -6.54 -4.51 -1.22
C LEU A 76 -6.59 -4.09 -2.69
N GLY A 77 -7.73 -3.59 -3.15
CA GLY A 77 -7.91 -3.16 -4.54
C GLY A 77 -7.00 -1.98 -4.90
N VAL A 78 -6.75 -1.76 -6.19
CA VAL A 78 -5.85 -0.67 -6.64
C VAL A 78 -6.37 0.70 -6.22
N ARG A 79 -7.67 0.96 -6.35
CA ARG A 79 -8.27 2.23 -5.92
C ARG A 79 -8.15 2.44 -4.41
N ASP A 80 -8.35 1.37 -3.64
CA ASP A 80 -8.15 1.39 -2.18
C ASP A 80 -6.69 1.58 -1.79
N LEU A 81 -5.74 0.97 -2.52
CA LEU A 81 -4.30 1.22 -2.35
C LEU A 81 -3.95 2.69 -2.59
N LEU A 82 -4.51 3.30 -3.63
CA LEU A 82 -4.33 4.73 -3.90
C LEU A 82 -4.89 5.59 -2.78
N PHE A 83 -6.10 5.29 -2.31
CA PHE A 83 -6.68 5.96 -1.16
C PHE A 83 -5.85 5.78 0.11
N PHE A 84 -5.34 4.58 0.36
CA PHE A 84 -4.48 4.23 1.47
C PHE A 84 -3.18 5.04 1.47
N THR A 85 -2.50 5.16 0.32
CA THR A 85 -1.28 5.97 0.22
C THR A 85 -1.51 7.44 0.57
N ARG A 86 -2.74 7.94 0.35
CA ARG A 86 -3.12 9.34 0.63
C ARG A 86 -3.59 9.56 2.06
N THR A 87 -4.31 8.60 2.65
CA THR A 87 -5.09 8.80 3.89
C THR A 87 -4.66 7.92 5.06
N GLY A 88 -3.86 6.89 4.82
CA GLY A 88 -3.55 5.88 5.82
C GLY A 88 -4.67 4.91 6.15
N LEU A 89 -5.86 5.03 5.54
CA LEU A 89 -6.99 4.11 5.72
C LEU A 89 -7.03 3.08 4.60
N LEU A 90 -7.44 1.85 4.94
CA LEU A 90 -7.38 0.73 4.00
C LEU A 90 -8.37 0.83 2.84
N LEU A 91 -9.55 1.41 3.05
CA LEU A 91 -10.60 1.40 2.03
C LEU A 91 -11.03 2.80 1.69
N GLU A 92 -11.28 3.07 0.41
CA GLU A 92 -11.88 4.33 -0.01
C GLU A 92 -13.27 4.46 0.63
N THR A 93 -13.37 5.43 1.52
CA THR A 93 -14.53 5.58 2.40
C THR A 93 -14.89 7.06 2.48
N GLY A 94 -16.18 7.38 2.39
CA GLY A 94 -16.66 8.75 2.56
C GLY A 94 -16.42 9.25 3.98
N GLN A 95 -16.33 10.57 4.16
CA GLN A 95 -16.03 11.17 5.47
C GLN A 95 -17.00 10.72 6.58
N SER A 96 -18.30 10.63 6.29
CA SER A 96 -19.30 10.16 7.27
C SER A 96 -19.03 8.72 7.70
N ASP A 97 -18.76 7.84 6.74
CA ASP A 97 -18.49 6.42 7.00
C ASP A 97 -17.19 6.20 7.78
N ILE A 98 -16.20 7.07 7.63
CA ILE A 98 -14.96 7.07 8.43
C ILE A 98 -15.29 7.41 9.88
N VAL A 99 -16.07 8.47 10.11
CA VAL A 99 -16.47 8.89 11.46
C VAL A 99 -17.33 7.82 12.13
N ASP A 100 -18.33 7.30 11.41
CA ASP A 100 -19.26 6.30 11.93
C ASP A 100 -18.61 4.95 12.20
N GLY A 101 -17.55 4.61 11.44
CA GLY A 101 -16.79 3.38 11.61
C GLY A 101 -15.72 3.43 12.69
N ALA A 102 -15.47 4.60 13.30
CA ALA A 102 -14.42 4.78 14.28
C ALA A 102 -14.87 4.28 15.66
N GLU A 103 -14.26 3.19 16.14
CA GLU A 103 -14.40 2.74 17.51
C GLU A 103 -13.45 3.51 18.43
N PRO A 104 -13.91 4.12 19.52
CA PRO A 104 -13.02 4.69 20.53
C PRO A 104 -12.10 3.62 21.15
N PHE A 105 -10.83 3.95 21.30
CA PHE A 105 -9.80 3.16 21.98
C PHE A 105 -9.08 4.08 22.99
N GLU A 106 -8.40 3.50 24.01
CA GLU A 106 -7.83 4.23 25.17
C GLU A 106 -7.14 5.56 24.82
N ARG A 107 -6.47 5.64 23.66
CA ARG A 107 -5.76 6.83 23.21
C ARG A 107 -6.13 7.27 21.80
N GLY A 108 -7.30 6.93 21.27
CA GLY A 108 -7.72 7.42 19.96
C GLY A 108 -8.86 6.63 19.34
N SER A 109 -8.76 6.32 18.07
CA SER A 109 -9.82 5.66 17.29
C SER A 109 -9.29 4.45 16.54
N ARG A 110 -10.14 3.46 16.31
CA ARG A 110 -9.80 2.24 15.60
C ARG A 110 -10.87 1.87 14.59
N TRP A 111 -10.45 1.40 13.42
CA TRP A 111 -11.32 0.85 12.39
C TRP A 111 -10.96 -0.62 12.18
N LEU A 112 -11.97 -1.49 12.19
CA LEU A 112 -11.78 -2.92 12.00
C LEU A 112 -12.29 -3.37 10.63
N TYR A 113 -11.47 -4.15 9.94
CA TYR A 113 -11.73 -4.66 8.60
C TYR A 113 -11.63 -6.18 8.58
N LEU A 114 -12.51 -6.83 7.83
CA LEU A 114 -12.44 -8.26 7.56
C LEU A 114 -11.65 -8.51 6.28
N ALA A 115 -10.69 -9.43 6.34
CA ALA A 115 -9.90 -9.92 5.22
C ALA A 115 -9.92 -11.45 5.20
N GLY A 116 -10.96 -12.01 4.60
CA GLY A 116 -11.21 -13.43 4.62
C GLY A 116 -11.52 -13.95 6.02
N LYS A 117 -10.60 -14.71 6.60
CA LYS A 117 -10.70 -15.21 7.99
C LYS A 117 -9.93 -14.33 8.98
N ASP A 118 -9.15 -13.37 8.48
CA ASP A 118 -8.35 -12.47 9.30
C ASP A 118 -9.10 -11.16 9.55
N THR A 119 -8.64 -10.44 10.57
CA THR A 119 -9.08 -9.07 10.86
C THR A 119 -7.88 -8.15 10.76
N LEU A 120 -8.07 -7.00 10.11
CA LEU A 120 -7.13 -5.89 10.14
C LEU A 120 -7.67 -4.79 11.04
N ALA A 121 -6.78 -4.13 11.77
CA ALA A 121 -7.11 -2.98 12.59
C ALA A 121 -6.28 -1.78 12.17
N ALA A 122 -6.92 -0.70 11.72
CA ALA A 122 -6.27 0.60 11.57
C ALA A 122 -6.49 1.42 12.84
N THR A 123 -5.44 1.98 13.43
CA THR A 123 -5.53 2.73 14.70
C THR A 123 -5.00 4.13 14.51
N LEU A 124 -5.77 5.14 14.91
CA LEU A 124 -5.37 6.53 15.07
C LEU A 124 -5.04 6.80 16.54
N GLU A 125 -3.89 7.40 16.82
CA GLU A 125 -3.47 7.74 18.17
C GLU A 125 -3.47 9.26 18.41
N GLY A 126 -3.96 9.66 19.59
CA GLY A 126 -3.92 11.02 20.09
C GLY A 126 -4.52 12.05 19.14
N ARG A 127 -3.62 12.89 18.59
CA ARG A 127 -3.93 13.97 17.64
C ARG A 127 -3.21 13.78 16.31
N ASP A 128 -2.85 12.54 15.99
CA ASP A 128 -2.25 12.24 14.70
C ASP A 128 -3.23 12.59 13.57
N LEU A 129 -2.67 12.93 12.40
CA LEU A 129 -3.47 13.27 11.21
C LEU A 129 -3.91 12.03 10.43
N PHE A 130 -3.19 10.91 10.58
CA PHE A 130 -3.42 9.66 9.85
C PHE A 130 -3.38 8.47 10.81
N PRO A 131 -4.04 7.34 10.48
CA PRO A 131 -3.91 6.12 11.24
C PRO A 131 -2.44 5.74 11.46
N LYS A 132 -2.02 5.70 12.72
CA LYS A 132 -0.67 5.39 13.14
C LYS A 132 -0.26 3.97 12.75
N THR A 133 -1.15 3.00 12.92
CA THR A 133 -0.87 1.58 12.65
C THR A 133 -1.98 0.93 11.83
N ILE A 134 -1.60 -0.07 11.04
CA ILE A 134 -2.48 -1.10 10.50
C ILE A 134 -1.90 -2.45 10.87
N GLU A 135 -2.63 -3.28 11.58
CA GLU A 135 -2.12 -4.56 12.11
C GLU A 135 -2.99 -5.73 11.64
N TRP A 136 -2.35 -6.86 11.34
CA TRP A 136 -2.96 -8.17 11.11
C TRP A 136 -2.11 -9.25 11.80
N ALA A 137 -2.56 -10.51 11.77
CA ALA A 137 -1.92 -11.60 12.51
C ALA A 137 -0.42 -11.79 12.20
N GLU A 138 -0.01 -11.52 10.97
CA GLU A 138 1.34 -11.77 10.46
C GLU A 138 2.04 -10.49 9.97
N GLY A 139 1.64 -9.33 10.48
CA GLY A 139 2.35 -8.12 10.12
C GLY A 139 1.67 -6.83 10.53
N ARG A 140 2.39 -5.75 10.24
CA ARG A 140 2.01 -4.39 10.63
C ARG A 140 2.53 -3.39 9.62
N ILE A 141 1.71 -2.39 9.33
CA ILE A 141 2.15 -1.15 8.70
C ILE A 141 2.09 -0.04 9.76
N GLU A 142 3.09 0.82 9.81
CA GLU A 142 3.12 1.96 10.72
C GLU A 142 3.48 3.24 9.95
N ILE A 143 2.70 4.31 10.16
CA ILE A 143 3.04 5.65 9.68
C ILE A 143 3.98 6.28 10.71
N LEU A 144 5.24 6.50 10.31
CA LEU A 144 6.30 7.02 11.17
C LEU A 144 6.36 8.54 11.19
N GLY A 145 5.77 9.20 10.19
CA GLY A 145 5.72 10.65 10.10
C GLY A 145 4.95 11.15 8.90
N THR A 146 4.62 12.44 8.94
CA THR A 146 3.91 13.15 7.89
C THR A 146 4.86 14.06 7.12
N THR A 147 4.49 14.40 5.89
CA THR A 147 5.20 15.42 5.12
C THR A 147 5.04 16.79 5.79
N PRO A 148 6.04 17.70 5.68
CA PRO A 148 6.04 19.01 6.34
C PRO A 148 5.04 20.05 5.76
N HIS A 149 4.08 19.63 4.93
CA HIS A 149 3.06 20.49 4.35
C HIS A 149 2.00 20.90 5.39
N ASP A 150 1.17 21.89 5.05
CA ASP A 150 0.00 22.30 5.85
C ASP A 150 -0.90 21.08 6.14
N GLU A 151 -1.61 21.08 7.27
CA GLU A 151 -2.42 19.95 7.75
C GLU A 151 -3.41 19.45 6.68
N TYR A 152 -3.93 20.36 5.84
CA TYR A 152 -4.86 20.07 4.74
C TYR A 152 -4.20 19.39 3.52
N GLU A 153 -2.91 19.63 3.31
CA GLU A 153 -2.12 19.05 2.22
C GLU A 153 -1.13 17.98 2.71
N ALA A 154 -1.21 17.59 3.98
CA ALA A 154 -0.33 16.59 4.55
C ALA A 154 -0.53 15.23 3.88
N TRP A 155 0.58 14.48 3.76
CA TRP A 155 0.61 13.08 3.36
C TRP A 155 1.32 12.25 4.43
N PRO A 156 1.01 10.95 4.54
CA PRO A 156 1.87 9.98 5.20
C PRO A 156 3.24 9.93 4.53
N GLY A 157 4.23 10.61 5.12
CA GLY A 157 5.54 10.83 4.51
C GLY A 157 6.52 9.68 4.76
N ARG A 158 6.35 8.95 5.87
CA ARG A 158 7.24 7.85 6.25
C ARG A 158 6.44 6.67 6.75
N TRP A 159 6.82 5.48 6.31
CA TRP A 159 6.15 4.23 6.63
C TRP A 159 7.17 3.17 7.06
N SER A 160 6.76 2.25 7.93
CA SER A 160 7.35 0.92 7.97
C SER A 160 6.31 -0.15 7.69
N VAL A 161 6.71 -1.18 6.96
CA VAL A 161 5.94 -2.40 6.72
C VAL A 161 6.74 -3.56 7.30
N GLU A 162 6.15 -4.28 8.23
CA GLU A 162 6.79 -5.33 9.00
C GLU A 162 6.01 -6.64 8.85
N THR A 163 6.75 -7.72 8.63
CA THR A 163 6.27 -9.10 8.60
C THR A 163 7.24 -9.93 9.48
N PRO A 164 6.93 -11.19 9.83
CA PRO A 164 7.84 -12.03 10.61
C PRO A 164 9.26 -12.14 10.06
N GLU A 165 9.42 -11.98 8.74
CA GLU A 165 10.68 -12.21 8.03
C GLU A 165 11.46 -10.92 7.75
N GLN A 166 10.77 -9.79 7.63
CA GLN A 166 11.36 -8.57 7.08
C GLN A 166 10.64 -7.30 7.54
N LYS A 167 11.42 -6.21 7.61
CA LYS A 167 10.93 -4.86 7.83
C LYS A 167 11.41 -3.93 6.73
N VAL A 168 10.48 -3.27 6.05
CA VAL A 168 10.76 -2.28 5.01
C VAL A 168 10.39 -0.91 5.54
N PHE A 169 11.28 0.06 5.37
CA PHE A 169 11.03 1.47 5.62
C PHE A 169 10.87 2.19 4.30
N LEU A 170 9.84 3.03 4.19
CA LEU A 170 9.62 3.90 3.04
C LEU A 170 9.65 5.34 3.52
N GLU A 171 10.39 6.19 2.84
CA GLU A 171 10.43 7.63 3.09
C GLU A 171 10.18 8.37 1.78
N ILE A 172 9.09 9.13 1.73
CA ILE A 172 8.74 9.98 0.62
C ILE A 172 9.61 11.23 0.68
N THR A 173 10.30 11.52 -0.41
CA THR A 173 11.12 12.72 -0.56
C THR A 173 10.50 13.74 -1.52
N ARG A 174 9.58 13.30 -2.38
CA ARG A 174 8.91 14.17 -3.35
C ARG A 174 7.51 13.66 -3.69
N ILE A 175 6.57 14.60 -3.77
CA ILE A 175 5.19 14.39 -4.22
C ILE A 175 4.93 15.35 -5.39
N GLU A 176 4.36 14.84 -6.46
CA GLU A 176 3.96 15.60 -7.65
C GLU A 176 2.53 15.19 -8.01
N THR A 177 1.55 15.98 -7.62
CA THR A 177 0.12 15.71 -7.88
C THR A 177 -0.28 16.00 -9.32
N GLU A 178 0.43 16.91 -9.99
CA GLU A 178 0.14 17.35 -11.36
C GLU A 178 1.04 16.70 -12.43
N ALA A 179 1.85 15.70 -12.06
CA ALA A 179 2.72 15.02 -13.00
C ALA A 179 1.91 14.27 -14.07
N GLU A 180 2.06 14.65 -15.33
CA GLU A 180 1.40 13.98 -16.45
C GLU A 180 2.03 12.59 -16.71
N PRO A 181 1.21 11.54 -16.88
CA PRO A 181 1.72 10.22 -17.20
C PRO A 181 2.25 10.20 -18.63
N TRP A 182 3.47 9.68 -18.83
CA TRP A 182 4.02 9.49 -20.17
C TRP A 182 3.42 8.26 -20.87
N PRO A 183 3.45 8.20 -22.22
CA PRO A 183 2.98 7.03 -22.96
C PRO A 183 3.68 5.75 -22.51
N GLY A 184 2.90 4.77 -22.06
CA GLY A 184 3.40 3.46 -21.62
C GLY A 184 3.71 3.34 -20.12
N LEU A 185 3.54 4.40 -19.32
CA LEU A 185 3.71 4.34 -17.85
C LEU A 185 2.95 3.18 -17.20
N TRP A 186 1.70 2.97 -17.64
CA TRP A 186 0.79 1.96 -17.07
C TRP A 186 1.04 0.55 -17.59
N THR A 187 1.96 0.38 -18.54
CA THR A 187 2.27 -0.92 -19.14
C THR A 187 3.56 -1.46 -18.53
N MET A 188 3.52 -2.71 -18.07
CA MET A 188 4.72 -3.44 -17.65
C MET A 188 5.13 -4.44 -18.72
N THR A 189 6.40 -4.39 -19.13
CA THR A 189 6.98 -5.39 -20.03
C THR A 189 7.73 -6.43 -19.22
N ILE A 190 7.32 -7.70 -19.34
CA ILE A 190 7.98 -8.85 -18.72
C ILE A 190 8.60 -9.69 -19.85
N PRO A 191 9.88 -10.12 -19.73
CA PRO A 191 10.50 -10.99 -20.73
C PRO A 191 9.70 -12.27 -20.94
N SER A 192 9.57 -12.73 -22.18
CA SER A 192 8.80 -13.93 -22.52
C SER A 192 9.35 -15.24 -21.92
N SER A 193 10.59 -15.22 -21.41
CA SER A 193 11.20 -16.32 -20.68
C SER A 193 10.67 -16.46 -19.24
N VAL A 194 10.07 -15.40 -18.70
CA VAL A 194 9.54 -15.38 -17.33
C VAL A 194 8.09 -15.82 -17.35
N LEU A 195 7.78 -16.89 -16.62
CA LEU A 195 6.40 -17.31 -16.40
C LEU A 195 5.71 -16.37 -15.42
N ILE A 196 4.44 -16.07 -15.67
CA ILE A 196 3.60 -15.27 -14.78
C ILE A 196 2.66 -16.21 -14.04
N ASP A 197 2.95 -16.46 -12.77
CA ASP A 197 2.09 -17.27 -11.92
C ASP A 197 0.82 -16.47 -11.56
N THR A 198 -0.36 -17.02 -11.81
CA THR A 198 -1.61 -16.41 -11.33
C THR A 198 -1.94 -16.95 -9.95
N LEU A 199 -1.93 -16.07 -8.95
CA LEU A 199 -2.31 -16.41 -7.59
C LEU A 199 -3.81 -16.66 -7.49
N GLN A 200 -4.23 -17.42 -6.47
CA GLN A 200 -5.64 -17.58 -6.15
C GLN A 200 -6.22 -16.24 -5.71
N ALA A 201 -7.41 -15.90 -6.22
CA ALA A 201 -8.13 -14.72 -5.81
C ALA A 201 -8.45 -14.79 -4.30
N GLY A 202 -7.98 -13.79 -3.55
CA GLY A 202 -8.35 -13.60 -2.16
C GLY A 202 -9.70 -12.88 -2.03
N PRO A 203 -10.36 -12.98 -0.87
CA PRO A 203 -11.55 -12.19 -0.58
C PRO A 203 -11.20 -10.70 -0.46
N ALA A 204 -12.09 -9.83 -0.92
CA ALA A 204 -11.93 -8.38 -0.75
C ALA A 204 -11.94 -7.99 0.74
N ILE A 205 -11.12 -7.00 1.09
CA ILE A 205 -11.18 -6.36 2.41
C ILE A 205 -12.51 -5.61 2.54
N SER A 206 -13.18 -5.74 3.69
CA SER A 206 -14.47 -5.06 3.94
C SER A 206 -14.57 -4.50 5.36
N PRO A 207 -15.24 -3.36 5.56
CA PRO A 207 -15.38 -2.76 6.88
C PRO A 207 -16.34 -3.55 7.76
N LEU A 208 -15.99 -3.81 9.02
CA LEU A 208 -16.87 -4.53 9.95
C LEU A 208 -18.10 -3.73 10.37
N TRP A 209 -17.98 -2.41 10.47
CA TRP A 209 -19.07 -1.53 10.93
C TRP A 209 -20.25 -1.46 9.95
N LYS A 210 -20.01 -1.58 8.64
CA LYS A 210 -21.10 -1.63 7.64
C LYS A 210 -21.91 -2.92 7.66
N ARG A 211 -21.44 -3.96 8.36
CA ARG A 211 -22.19 -5.21 8.56
C ARG A 211 -23.12 -5.17 9.76
N MET A 212 -22.94 -4.24 10.69
CA MET A 212 -23.73 -4.15 11.93
C MET A 212 -25.07 -3.43 11.74
N ILE A 213 -25.33 -2.86 10.56
CA ILE A 213 -26.63 -2.28 10.17
C ILE A 213 -27.37 -3.30 9.30
N ARG A 214 -27.83 -4.40 9.91
CA ARG A 214 -28.82 -5.31 9.33
C ARG A 214 -29.74 -5.85 10.40
#